data_AF-A0A2E2UE33-F1
#
_entry.id   AF-A0A2E2UE33-F1
#
_cell.length_a   1.000
_cell.length_b   1.000
_cell.length_c   1.000
_cell.angle_alpha   90.00
_cell.angle_beta   90.00
_cell.angle_gamma   90.00
#
_symmetry.space_group_name_H-M   'P 1'
#
loop_
_entity.id
_entity.type
_entity.pdbx_description
1 polymer ?
#
loop_
_entity_poly.entity_id
_entity_poly.type
_entity_poly.pdbx_seq_one_letter_code
_entity_poly.pdbx_strand_id
1 'polypeptide(L)'
;MKGLIFSLMLLLGNQNRASAGFSDLANKTYRKHHNTITVQIIRSSYPLDWTSSRNLLISILKNRYWFPKTNSTLGHVTVEANCSLGENQVRIFSGQGVKNLMNFKEKVLAGYGLSLVNSPKDYSDLPLVTVEGKLNTIDEMRAKFDLQMERDNLSLLSFQVEQENCLNAYLFIREYIRKTDQTPLAGNKYGFGADPLKFEGAGCAPFVQAVLKKAGLDKVAMAMNQTLQVPSELLGDPKNGKIVSLFDLLSTNFTLDGNGPGETRSFSFPDPERLYQFLLESYTSNIVLEKQSLEGDESYYLLLNFRKPVLENVDSDPSV
;
A
#
# COMPACT_ATOMS: atom_id res chain seq x y z
N MET A 1 29.09 59.15 -4.46
CA MET A 1 28.16 58.09 -4.00
C MET A 1 27.78 57.26 -5.22
N LYS A 2 28.45 56.12 -5.42
CA LYS A 2 28.26 55.25 -6.60
C LYS A 2 27.15 54.25 -6.28
N GLY A 3 26.01 54.35 -6.97
CA GLY A 3 24.90 53.40 -6.87
C GLY A 3 25.19 52.15 -7.70
N LEU A 4 25.34 51.02 -7.02
CA LEU A 4 25.50 49.70 -7.62
C LEU A 4 24.11 49.21 -8.06
N ILE A 5 23.88 49.09 -9.37
CA ILE A 5 22.68 48.44 -9.93
C ILE A 5 22.95 46.93 -9.93
N PHE A 6 22.32 46.21 -8.99
CA PHE A 6 22.33 44.74 -8.98
C PHE A 6 21.18 44.25 -9.86
N SER A 7 21.48 44.02 -11.14
CA SER A 7 20.55 43.38 -12.07
C SER A 7 20.70 41.87 -11.91
N LEU A 8 19.92 41.28 -10.99
CA LEU A 8 19.83 39.84 -10.83
C LEU A 8 18.83 39.30 -11.88
N MET A 9 19.32 39.07 -13.09
CA MET A 9 18.60 38.31 -14.11
C MET A 9 18.65 36.82 -13.73
N LEU A 10 17.70 36.36 -12.92
CA LEU A 10 17.36 34.94 -12.84
C LEU A 10 16.67 34.56 -14.15
N LEU A 11 17.46 34.06 -15.10
CA LEU A 11 16.96 33.27 -16.21
C LEU A 11 16.44 31.94 -15.64
N LEU A 12 15.19 31.97 -15.16
CA LEU A 12 14.36 30.79 -14.99
C LEU A 12 14.05 30.25 -16.39
N GLY A 13 15.04 29.58 -16.98
CA GLY A 13 14.84 28.69 -18.11
C GLY A 13 14.02 27.50 -17.62
N ASN A 14 12.72 27.70 -17.41
CA ASN A 14 11.76 26.63 -17.22
C ASN A 14 11.59 25.95 -18.59
N GLN A 15 12.58 25.13 -18.97
CA GLN A 15 12.40 24.22 -20.09
C GLN A 15 11.24 23.32 -19.71
N ASN A 16 10.16 23.45 -20.47
CA ASN A 16 9.03 22.52 -20.54
C ASN A 16 9.53 21.11 -20.91
N ARG A 17 10.24 20.44 -20.01
CA ARG A 17 10.31 18.99 -20.01
C ARG A 17 8.95 18.56 -19.51
N ALA A 18 8.03 18.31 -20.44
CA ALA A 18 6.86 17.52 -20.14
C ALA A 18 7.39 16.21 -19.54
N SER A 19 7.28 16.06 -18.22
CA SER A 19 7.64 14.82 -17.54
C SER A 19 6.82 13.73 -18.23
N ALA A 20 7.49 12.68 -18.70
CA ALA A 20 6.80 11.55 -19.28
C ALA A 20 5.87 10.99 -18.19
N GLY A 21 4.56 11.06 -18.41
CA GLY A 21 3.58 10.68 -17.39
C GLY A 21 3.66 9.19 -17.02
N PHE A 22 2.94 8.81 -15.97
CA PHE A 22 2.88 7.45 -15.42
C PHE A 22 2.64 6.39 -16.49
N SER A 23 1.77 6.65 -17.47
CA SER A 23 1.51 5.71 -18.56
C SER A 23 2.77 5.40 -19.39
N ASP A 24 3.57 6.42 -19.70
CA ASP A 24 4.82 6.26 -20.45
C ASP A 24 5.86 5.53 -19.63
N LEU A 25 5.99 5.89 -18.34
CA LEU A 25 6.84 5.17 -17.39
C LEU A 25 6.47 3.68 -17.36
N ALA A 26 5.20 3.38 -17.13
CA ALA A 26 4.70 2.01 -17.02
C ALA A 26 4.93 1.21 -18.30
N ASN A 27 4.70 1.82 -19.47
CA ASN A 27 4.93 1.20 -20.79
C ASN A 27 6.41 0.88 -21.03
N LYS A 28 7.33 1.80 -20.68
CA LYS A 28 8.77 1.63 -20.86
C LYS A 28 9.41 0.66 -19.87
N THR A 29 8.82 0.54 -18.67
CA THR A 29 9.37 -0.27 -17.58
C THR A 29 8.74 -1.65 -17.55
N TYR A 30 7.53 -1.81 -17.03
CA TYR A 30 7.01 -3.12 -16.63
C TYR A 30 5.97 -3.73 -17.57
N ARG A 31 5.23 -2.90 -18.31
CA ARG A 31 4.16 -3.35 -19.21
C ARG A 31 4.66 -4.01 -20.48
N LYS A 32 5.92 -3.76 -20.87
CA LYS A 32 6.59 -4.46 -21.98
C LYS A 32 6.87 -5.93 -21.67
N HIS A 33 6.92 -6.30 -20.39
CA HIS A 33 7.20 -7.67 -19.97
C HIS A 33 5.91 -8.49 -19.86
N HIS A 34 6.02 -9.76 -20.20
CA HIS A 34 4.95 -10.73 -20.06
C HIS A 34 4.80 -11.17 -18.61
N ASN A 35 3.54 -11.34 -18.18
CA ASN A 35 3.13 -11.94 -16.91
C ASN A 35 3.72 -11.20 -15.72
N THR A 36 3.38 -9.92 -15.58
CA THR A 36 3.83 -9.09 -14.47
C THR A 36 2.69 -8.72 -13.52
N ILE A 37 3.00 -8.72 -12.22
CA ILE A 37 2.18 -8.14 -11.17
C ILE A 37 2.92 -6.93 -10.64
N THR A 38 2.35 -5.74 -10.77
CA THR A 38 2.97 -4.49 -10.35
C THR A 38 2.14 -3.83 -9.27
N VAL A 39 2.75 -3.60 -8.11
CA VAL A 39 2.18 -2.84 -7.01
C VAL A 39 2.67 -1.39 -7.11
N GLN A 40 1.73 -0.45 -7.07
CA GLN A 40 2.03 0.98 -7.00
C GLN A 40 1.85 1.43 -5.55
N ILE A 41 2.88 2.02 -4.97
CA ILE A 41 2.92 2.45 -3.56
C ILE A 41 3.04 3.97 -3.53
N ILE A 42 2.01 4.64 -3.04
CA ILE A 42 2.05 6.06 -2.67
C ILE A 42 2.37 6.09 -1.18
N ARG A 43 3.55 6.58 -0.82
CA ARG A 43 3.97 6.64 0.59
C ARG A 43 3.22 7.73 1.33
N SER A 44 3.09 7.59 2.65
CA SER A 44 2.76 8.73 3.50
C SER A 44 3.95 9.71 3.49
N SER A 45 3.69 10.99 3.79
CA SER A 45 4.77 12.00 3.81
C SER A 45 5.79 11.73 4.92
N TYR A 46 5.31 11.17 6.03
CA TYR A 46 6.09 10.68 7.15
C TYR A 46 5.64 9.24 7.48
N PRO A 47 6.55 8.33 7.85
CA PRO A 47 6.16 6.99 8.29
C PRO A 47 5.18 7.04 9.47
N LEU A 48 4.26 6.07 9.51
CA LEU A 48 3.39 5.88 10.67
C LEU A 48 4.20 5.25 11.81
N ASP A 49 4.10 5.84 12.99
CA ASP A 49 4.84 5.37 14.16
C ASP A 49 3.95 4.49 15.03
N TRP A 50 4.07 3.17 14.84
CA TRP A 50 3.30 2.18 15.57
C TRP A 50 3.86 1.83 16.96
N THR A 51 4.86 2.55 17.48
CA THR A 51 5.45 2.22 18.80
C THR A 51 4.51 2.46 19.98
N SER A 52 3.65 3.47 19.90
CA SER A 52 2.63 3.77 20.91
C SER A 52 1.38 4.39 20.29
N SER A 53 0.24 4.32 20.99
CA SER A 53 -1.01 4.97 20.54
C SER A 53 -0.84 6.47 20.29
N ARG A 54 -0.09 7.14 21.18
CA ARG A 54 0.23 8.57 21.08
C ARG A 54 1.10 8.85 19.85
N ASN A 55 2.17 8.08 19.64
CA ASN A 55 3.08 8.28 18.53
C ASN A 55 2.38 8.04 17.18
N LEU A 56 1.53 7.02 17.11
CA LEU A 56 0.71 6.74 15.94
C LEU A 56 -0.16 7.95 15.60
N LEU A 57 -0.91 8.46 16.58
CA LEU A 57 -1.79 9.60 16.35
C LEU A 57 -1.02 10.87 15.98
N ILE A 58 0.14 11.13 16.60
CA ILE A 58 1.03 12.24 16.22
C ILE A 58 1.51 12.08 14.77
N SER A 59 1.91 10.88 14.36
CA SER A 59 2.37 10.61 12.98
C SER A 59 1.25 10.82 11.96
N ILE A 60 0.00 10.44 12.29
CA ILE A 60 -1.18 10.72 11.47
C ILE A 60 -1.43 12.23 11.35
N LEU A 61 -1.35 12.97 12.47
CA LEU A 61 -1.52 14.42 12.48
C LEU A 61 -0.42 15.13 11.67
N LYS A 62 0.83 14.67 11.77
CA LYS A 62 1.96 15.15 10.93
C LYS A 62 1.67 14.98 9.45
N ASN A 63 1.25 13.78 9.05
CA ASN A 63 0.86 13.50 7.67
C ASN A 63 -0.33 14.33 7.16
N ARG A 64 -1.15 14.90 8.05
CA ARG A 64 -2.29 15.74 7.66
C ARG A 64 -1.98 17.23 7.62
N TYR A 65 -1.17 17.73 8.56
CA TYR A 65 -1.04 19.18 8.80
C TYR A 65 0.38 19.73 8.62
N TRP A 66 1.43 18.92 8.75
CA TRP A 66 2.81 19.40 8.69
C TRP A 66 3.42 19.14 7.31
N PHE A 67 3.42 20.13 6.42
CA PHE A 67 4.06 20.09 5.10
C PHE A 67 3.85 18.76 4.33
N PRO A 68 2.60 18.31 4.15
CA PRO A 68 2.35 17.02 3.52
C PRO A 68 2.81 17.03 2.06
N LYS A 69 3.71 16.11 1.70
CA LYS A 69 4.07 15.80 0.30
C LYS A 69 2.90 15.13 -0.43
N THR A 70 1.94 14.55 0.29
CA THR A 70 0.79 13.86 -0.28
C THR A 70 -0.49 14.09 0.51
N ASN A 71 -1.63 14.02 -0.17
CA ASN A 71 -2.94 13.99 0.50
C ASN A 71 -3.23 12.62 1.14
N SER A 72 -2.37 11.62 0.92
CA SER A 72 -2.50 10.29 1.53
C SER A 72 -1.91 10.29 2.95
N THR A 73 -2.78 10.35 3.96
CA THR A 73 -2.33 10.41 5.37
C THR A 73 -1.67 9.11 5.85
N LEU A 74 -2.07 7.96 5.31
CA LEU A 74 -1.64 6.63 5.76
C LEU A 74 -0.85 5.84 4.71
N GLY A 75 -0.55 6.46 3.57
CA GLY A 75 -0.08 5.74 2.38
C GLY A 75 -1.22 5.04 1.64
N HIS A 76 -0.95 4.62 0.40
CA HIS A 76 -1.93 3.95 -0.45
C HIS A 76 -1.24 2.95 -1.37
N VAL A 77 -1.85 1.79 -1.58
CA VAL A 77 -1.35 0.78 -2.52
C VAL A 77 -2.42 0.36 -3.50
N THR A 78 -2.01 0.18 -4.75
CA THR A 78 -2.83 -0.40 -5.82
C THR A 78 -2.04 -1.47 -6.56
N VAL A 79 -2.70 -2.23 -7.43
CA VAL A 79 -2.06 -3.30 -8.17
C VAL A 79 -2.55 -3.35 -9.61
N GLU A 80 -1.63 -3.70 -10.50
CA GLU A 80 -1.87 -3.97 -11.91
C GLU A 80 -1.36 -5.37 -12.25
N ALA A 81 -2.16 -6.16 -12.95
CA ALA A 81 -1.75 -7.43 -13.54
C ALA A 81 -1.69 -7.28 -15.07
N ASN A 82 -0.56 -7.67 -15.66
CA ASN A 82 -0.32 -7.65 -17.11
C ASN A 82 0.05 -9.07 -17.55
N CYS A 83 -0.94 -9.83 -18.02
CA CYS A 83 -0.83 -11.26 -18.27
C CYS A 83 -0.90 -11.58 -19.76
N SER A 84 -0.25 -12.67 -20.15
CA SER A 84 -0.35 -13.22 -21.50
C SER A 84 -1.49 -14.26 -21.54
N LEU A 85 -2.36 -14.15 -22.54
CA LEU A 85 -3.46 -15.08 -22.79
C LEU A 85 -3.44 -15.46 -24.27
N GLY A 86 -2.81 -16.61 -24.57
CA GLY A 86 -2.44 -16.96 -25.94
C GLY A 86 -1.42 -15.94 -26.48
N GLU A 87 -1.70 -15.42 -27.67
CA GLU A 87 -0.88 -14.38 -28.32
C GLU A 87 -1.21 -12.96 -27.82
N ASN A 88 -2.28 -12.79 -27.03
CA ASN A 88 -2.72 -11.49 -26.56
C ASN A 88 -2.13 -11.15 -25.18
N GLN A 89 -1.92 -9.87 -24.92
CA GLN A 89 -1.72 -9.35 -23.57
C GLN A 89 -3.03 -8.78 -23.02
N VAL A 90 -3.40 -9.20 -21.82
CA VAL A 90 -4.54 -8.68 -21.07
C VAL A 90 -4.05 -7.96 -19.82
N ARG A 91 -4.66 -6.83 -19.52
CA ARG A 91 -4.29 -6.00 -18.37
C ARG A 91 -5.50 -5.67 -17.53
N ILE A 92 -5.31 -5.66 -16.21
CA ILE A 92 -6.31 -5.17 -15.28
C ILE A 92 -5.63 -4.40 -14.14
N PHE A 93 -6.21 -3.26 -13.80
CA PHE A 93 -5.77 -2.42 -12.69
C PHE A 93 -6.88 -2.35 -11.67
N SER A 94 -6.52 -2.41 -10.39
CA SER A 94 -7.46 -2.09 -9.32
C SER A 94 -6.73 -1.69 -8.04
N GLY A 95 -7.48 -1.03 -7.17
CA GLY A 95 -7.11 -0.75 -5.81
C GLY A 95 -8.38 -0.59 -4.99
N GLN A 96 -8.24 -0.45 -3.68
CA GLN A 96 -9.36 -0.24 -2.79
C GLN A 96 -9.14 1.05 -2.03
N GLY A 97 -10.11 1.96 -2.09
CA GLY A 97 -10.07 3.26 -1.44
C GLY A 97 -11.33 3.55 -0.65
N VAL A 98 -11.31 4.66 0.08
CA VAL A 98 -12.46 5.17 0.83
C VAL A 98 -13.21 6.18 -0.02
N LYS A 99 -14.55 6.17 0.02
CA LYS A 99 -15.36 7.21 -0.65
C LYS A 99 -15.34 8.52 0.14
N ASN A 100 -15.52 8.43 1.46
CA ASN A 100 -15.51 9.57 2.35
C ASN A 100 -14.69 9.30 3.62
N LEU A 101 -13.55 9.98 3.76
CA LEU A 101 -12.69 9.89 4.94
C LEU A 101 -13.38 10.34 6.23
N MET A 102 -14.43 11.17 6.14
CA MET A 102 -15.19 11.63 7.32
C MET A 102 -15.83 10.46 8.08
N ASN A 103 -16.21 9.40 7.36
CA ASN A 103 -16.81 8.22 7.98
C ASN A 103 -15.83 7.53 8.95
N PHE A 104 -14.52 7.54 8.67
CA PHE A 104 -13.53 7.03 9.63
C PHE A 104 -13.37 7.94 10.83
N LYS A 105 -13.35 9.27 10.60
CA LYS A 105 -13.31 10.25 11.69
C LYS A 105 -14.48 10.03 12.64
N GLU A 106 -15.68 9.79 12.12
CA GLU A 106 -16.86 9.47 12.93
C GLU A 106 -16.67 8.20 13.76
N LYS A 107 -16.06 7.14 13.21
CA LYS A 107 -15.75 5.93 14.00
C LYS A 107 -14.71 6.19 15.10
N VAL A 108 -13.68 6.98 14.82
CA VAL A 108 -12.71 7.38 15.85
C VAL A 108 -13.39 8.18 16.96
N LEU A 109 -14.21 9.18 16.59
CA LEU A 109 -14.93 10.03 17.54
C LEU A 109 -16.01 9.27 18.33
N ALA A 110 -16.62 8.26 17.72
CA ALA A 110 -17.57 7.37 18.40
C ALA A 110 -16.89 6.43 19.42
N GLY A 111 -15.56 6.43 19.49
CA GLY A 111 -14.82 5.75 20.54
C GLY A 111 -14.48 4.30 20.26
N TYR A 112 -14.38 3.90 19.00
CA TYR A 112 -13.90 2.56 18.62
C TYR A 112 -12.42 2.34 18.99
N GLY A 113 -11.64 3.39 19.25
CA GLY A 113 -10.24 3.27 19.63
C GLY A 113 -9.43 2.46 18.60
N LEU A 114 -8.61 1.52 19.07
CA LEU A 114 -7.80 0.65 18.22
C LEU A 114 -8.52 -0.63 17.76
N SER A 115 -9.80 -0.84 18.10
CA SER A 115 -10.56 -1.94 17.48
C SER A 115 -10.80 -1.72 15.97
N LEU A 116 -10.48 -0.52 15.46
CA LEU A 116 -10.48 -0.17 14.04
C LEU A 116 -9.54 -1.06 13.20
N VAL A 117 -8.49 -1.65 13.80
CA VAL A 117 -7.58 -2.56 13.10
C VAL A 117 -7.98 -4.03 13.18
N ASN A 118 -9.08 -4.34 13.89
CA ASN A 118 -9.58 -5.71 14.00
C ASN A 118 -10.00 -6.25 12.62
N SER A 119 -9.64 -7.51 12.36
CA SER A 119 -10.04 -8.22 11.16
C SER A 119 -10.97 -9.40 11.48
N PRO A 120 -11.70 -9.94 10.48
CA PRO A 120 -12.55 -11.11 10.67
C PRO A 120 -11.84 -12.37 11.17
N LYS A 121 -10.49 -12.38 11.18
CA LYS A 121 -9.67 -13.53 11.57
C LYS A 121 -9.10 -13.42 12.99
N ASP A 122 -9.11 -12.24 13.60
CA ASP A 122 -8.45 -12.01 14.89
C ASP A 122 -9.42 -12.28 16.05
N TYR A 123 -10.39 -11.39 16.24
CA TYR A 123 -11.30 -11.43 17.39
C TYR A 123 -12.75 -11.20 16.97
N SER A 124 -13.57 -12.24 17.07
CA SER A 124 -14.99 -12.20 16.70
C SER A 124 -15.86 -11.44 17.69
N ASP A 125 -15.38 -11.28 18.93
CA ASP A 125 -16.03 -10.52 20.00
C ASP A 125 -15.79 -9.01 19.90
N LEU A 126 -14.84 -8.57 19.05
CA LEU A 126 -14.57 -7.16 18.82
C LEU A 126 -15.27 -6.63 17.56
N PRO A 127 -15.59 -5.33 17.50
CA PRO A 127 -16.22 -4.75 16.33
C PRO A 127 -15.37 -4.93 15.06
N LEU A 128 -16.03 -5.36 13.98
CA LEU A 128 -15.46 -5.32 12.63
C LEU A 128 -15.79 -3.96 11.99
N VAL A 129 -14.86 -3.01 12.12
CA VAL A 129 -15.12 -1.65 11.68
C VAL A 129 -14.81 -1.49 10.19
N THR A 130 -15.81 -1.00 9.47
CA THR A 130 -15.72 -0.63 8.07
C THR A 130 -16.45 0.68 7.82
N VAL A 131 -16.08 1.36 6.73
CA VAL A 131 -16.77 2.52 6.18
C VAL A 131 -17.08 2.29 4.70
N GLU A 132 -17.76 3.22 4.07
CA GLU A 132 -18.04 3.15 2.64
C GLU A 132 -16.75 3.21 1.80
N GLY A 133 -16.51 2.14 1.04
CA GLY A 133 -15.37 1.96 0.16
C GLY A 133 -15.73 2.20 -1.31
N LYS A 134 -14.70 2.29 -2.14
CA LYS A 134 -14.79 2.19 -3.59
C LYS A 134 -13.54 1.55 -4.18
N LEU A 135 -13.67 0.97 -5.36
CA LEU A 135 -12.51 0.57 -6.15
C LEU A 135 -11.82 1.79 -6.77
N ASN A 136 -10.50 1.69 -6.92
CA ASN A 136 -9.72 2.64 -7.68
C ASN A 136 -9.65 2.18 -9.14
N THR A 137 -9.96 3.09 -10.05
CA THR A 137 -9.75 2.87 -11.49
C THR A 137 -8.43 3.49 -11.93
N ILE A 138 -7.88 3.01 -13.06
CA ILE A 138 -6.65 3.56 -13.61
C ILE A 138 -6.81 5.02 -14.01
N ASP A 139 -7.99 5.41 -14.52
CA ASP A 139 -8.25 6.78 -14.95
C ASP A 139 -8.32 7.75 -13.76
N GLU A 140 -8.89 7.32 -12.62
CA GLU A 140 -8.85 8.10 -11.37
C GLU A 140 -7.43 8.21 -10.80
N MET A 141 -6.63 7.16 -10.94
CA MET A 141 -5.31 7.08 -10.31
C MET A 141 -4.19 7.67 -11.15
N ARG A 142 -4.33 7.77 -12.48
CA ARG A 142 -3.27 8.27 -13.38
C ARG A 142 -2.77 9.65 -12.98
N ALA A 143 -3.67 10.62 -12.87
CA ALA A 143 -3.31 11.98 -12.46
C ALA A 143 -2.69 12.03 -11.05
N LYS A 144 -3.10 11.13 -10.15
CA LYS A 144 -2.48 11.01 -8.83
C LYS A 144 -1.07 10.44 -8.94
N PHE A 145 -0.85 9.43 -9.76
CA PHE A 145 0.48 8.86 -9.98
C PHE A 145 1.42 9.87 -10.61
N ASP A 146 0.98 10.61 -11.63
CA ASP A 146 1.77 11.68 -12.26
C ASP A 146 2.23 12.69 -11.18
N LEU A 147 1.29 13.20 -10.37
CA LEU A 147 1.60 14.13 -9.29
C LEU A 147 2.52 13.52 -8.21
N GLN A 148 2.38 12.24 -7.89
CA GLN A 148 3.24 11.58 -6.90
C GLN A 148 4.63 11.27 -7.46
N MET A 149 4.79 11.05 -8.77
CA MET A 149 6.08 10.94 -9.43
C MET A 149 6.85 12.25 -9.37
N GLU A 150 6.20 13.37 -9.69
CA GLU A 150 6.81 14.72 -9.61
C GLU A 150 7.25 15.12 -8.19
N ARG A 151 6.76 14.40 -7.18
CA ARG A 151 7.06 14.64 -5.75
C ARG A 151 7.98 13.58 -5.14
N ASP A 152 8.50 12.67 -5.95
CA ASP A 152 9.29 11.51 -5.51
C ASP A 152 8.59 10.70 -4.42
N ASN A 153 7.28 10.54 -4.54
CA ASN A 153 6.43 9.90 -3.54
C ASN A 153 5.66 8.69 -4.10
N LEU A 154 5.95 8.29 -5.33
CA LEU A 154 5.50 7.05 -5.94
C LEU A 154 6.65 6.04 -5.98
N SER A 155 6.39 4.81 -5.55
CA SER A 155 7.30 3.68 -5.74
C SER A 155 6.58 2.56 -6.47
N LEU A 156 7.30 1.88 -7.37
CA LEU A 156 6.76 0.79 -8.18
C LEU A 156 7.53 -0.49 -7.91
N LEU A 157 6.82 -1.54 -7.52
CA LEU A 157 7.37 -2.87 -7.29
C LEU A 157 6.69 -3.87 -8.23
N SER A 158 7.45 -4.54 -9.07
CA SER A 158 6.90 -5.45 -10.05
C SER A 158 7.59 -6.79 -10.04
N PHE A 159 6.77 -7.80 -10.27
CA PHE A 159 7.13 -9.20 -10.18
C PHE A 159 6.84 -9.85 -11.52
N GLN A 160 7.85 -10.42 -12.15
CA GLN A 160 7.61 -11.37 -13.22
C GLN A 160 7.25 -12.72 -12.62
N VAL A 161 6.07 -13.22 -12.95
CA VAL A 161 5.51 -14.45 -12.40
C VAL A 161 5.17 -15.45 -13.52
N GLU A 162 4.88 -16.69 -13.13
CA GLU A 162 4.34 -17.69 -14.05
C GLU A 162 2.99 -17.25 -14.62
N GLN A 163 2.69 -17.69 -15.84
CA GLN A 163 1.45 -17.31 -16.53
C GLN A 163 0.19 -17.66 -15.72
N GLU A 164 0.15 -18.87 -15.14
CA GLU A 164 -0.96 -19.34 -14.30
C GLU A 164 -1.18 -18.41 -13.09
N ASN A 165 -0.11 -18.06 -12.38
CA ASN A 165 -0.15 -17.15 -11.24
C ASN A 165 -0.62 -15.75 -11.64
N CYS A 166 -0.15 -15.24 -12.78
CA CYS A 166 -0.64 -13.96 -13.31
C CYS A 166 -2.16 -14.03 -13.57
N LEU A 167 -2.61 -15.08 -14.27
CA LEU A 167 -4.02 -15.28 -14.59
C LEU A 167 -4.88 -15.45 -13.33
N ASN A 168 -4.40 -16.13 -12.29
CA ASN A 168 -5.10 -16.25 -11.01
C ASN A 168 -5.32 -14.89 -10.35
N ALA A 169 -4.31 -14.03 -10.33
CA ALA A 169 -4.43 -12.65 -9.84
C ALA A 169 -5.38 -11.81 -10.72
N TYR A 170 -5.24 -11.89 -12.05
CA TYR A 170 -6.10 -11.20 -12.99
C TYR A 170 -7.57 -11.58 -12.81
N LEU A 171 -7.87 -12.89 -12.74
CA LEU A 171 -9.22 -13.41 -12.56
C LEU A 171 -9.81 -13.01 -11.21
N PHE A 172 -9.00 -13.01 -10.16
CA PHE A 172 -9.42 -12.52 -8.85
C PHE A 172 -9.80 -11.03 -8.89
N ILE A 173 -8.95 -10.16 -9.46
CA ILE A 173 -9.26 -8.72 -9.59
C ILE A 173 -10.53 -8.51 -10.41
N ARG A 174 -10.66 -9.23 -11.54
CA ARG A 174 -11.82 -9.13 -12.43
C ARG A 174 -13.11 -9.53 -11.72
N GLU A 175 -13.08 -10.64 -10.99
CA GLU A 175 -14.23 -11.12 -10.21
C GLU A 175 -14.57 -10.16 -9.07
N TYR A 176 -13.56 -9.57 -8.42
CA TYR A 176 -13.75 -8.58 -7.38
C TYR A 176 -14.46 -7.33 -7.89
N ILE A 177 -14.04 -6.81 -9.06
CA ILE A 177 -14.73 -5.70 -9.75
C ILE A 177 -16.17 -6.10 -10.09
N ARG A 178 -16.36 -7.25 -10.75
CA ARG A 178 -17.69 -7.74 -11.15
C ARG A 178 -18.64 -7.84 -9.96
N LYS A 179 -18.20 -8.37 -8.82
CA LYS A 179 -19.03 -8.48 -7.62
C LYS A 179 -19.31 -7.13 -6.96
N THR A 180 -18.40 -6.17 -7.11
CA THR A 180 -18.60 -4.80 -6.59
C THR A 180 -19.77 -4.11 -7.25
N ASP A 181 -19.96 -4.35 -8.55
CA ASP A 181 -21.10 -3.81 -9.30
C ASP A 181 -22.42 -4.52 -8.98
N GLN A 182 -22.35 -5.77 -8.51
CA GLN A 182 -23.53 -6.62 -8.28
C GLN A 182 -24.00 -6.65 -6.83
N THR A 183 -23.14 -6.34 -5.88
CA THR A 183 -23.44 -6.51 -4.46
C THR A 183 -23.01 -5.29 -3.65
N PRO A 184 -23.79 -4.90 -2.63
CA PRO A 184 -23.46 -3.76 -1.79
C PRO A 184 -22.28 -4.02 -0.85
N LEU A 185 -21.78 -5.26 -0.77
CA LEU A 185 -20.67 -5.64 0.09
C LEU A 185 -19.34 -5.56 -0.68
N ALA A 186 -19.20 -6.32 -1.76
CA ALA A 186 -17.94 -6.42 -2.50
C ALA A 186 -17.40 -5.06 -2.93
N GLY A 187 -16.14 -4.75 -2.59
CA GLY A 187 -15.46 -3.49 -2.94
C GLY A 187 -16.09 -2.19 -2.44
N ASN A 188 -17.26 -2.26 -1.83
CA ASN A 188 -18.06 -1.13 -1.35
C ASN A 188 -17.87 -0.89 0.16
N LYS A 189 -17.08 -1.73 0.84
CA LYS A 189 -16.57 -1.49 2.19
C LYS A 189 -15.07 -1.23 2.19
N TYR A 190 -14.64 -0.34 3.07
CA TYR A 190 -13.23 -0.06 3.33
C TYR A 190 -12.90 -0.19 4.81
N GLY A 191 -11.76 -0.82 5.11
CA GLY A 191 -11.27 -1.05 6.47
C GLY A 191 -10.78 -2.48 6.67
N PHE A 192 -10.29 -2.79 7.88
CA PHE A 192 -9.77 -4.12 8.22
C PHE A 192 -10.88 -5.12 8.55
N GLY A 193 -12.09 -4.65 8.89
CA GLY A 193 -13.23 -5.50 9.21
C GLY A 193 -13.92 -6.21 8.04
N ALA A 194 -13.38 -6.13 6.81
CA ALA A 194 -13.90 -6.82 5.63
C ALA A 194 -12.86 -7.77 5.04
N ASP A 195 -13.30 -8.92 4.50
CA ASP A 195 -12.39 -9.91 3.90
C ASP A 195 -12.39 -9.84 2.37
N PRO A 196 -11.26 -9.45 1.73
CA PRO A 196 -11.18 -9.39 0.28
C PRO A 196 -11.28 -10.77 -0.39
N LEU A 197 -10.89 -11.85 0.30
CA LEU A 197 -10.99 -13.22 -0.26
C LEU A 197 -12.44 -13.71 -0.31
N LYS A 198 -13.34 -13.10 0.46
CA LYS A 198 -14.78 -13.33 0.42
C LYS A 198 -15.54 -12.33 -0.43
N PHE A 199 -14.84 -11.38 -1.06
CA PHE A 199 -15.43 -10.29 -1.84
C PHE A 199 -16.37 -9.42 -1.01
N GLU A 200 -15.94 -8.94 0.15
CA GLU A 200 -16.75 -8.08 1.03
C GLU A 200 -16.33 -6.60 1.05
N GLY A 201 -15.20 -6.26 0.43
CA GLY A 201 -14.47 -5.01 0.67
C GLY A 201 -13.11 -5.27 1.33
N ALA A 202 -12.33 -4.21 1.57
CA ALA A 202 -11.02 -4.28 2.25
C ALA A 202 -10.42 -2.87 2.46
N GLY A 203 -9.35 -2.75 3.26
CA GLY A 203 -8.41 -1.64 3.09
C GLY A 203 -7.56 -1.81 1.81
N CYS A 204 -6.82 -0.77 1.41
CA CYS A 204 -5.92 -0.86 0.24
C CYS A 204 -4.89 -2.00 0.38
N ALA A 205 -4.23 -2.10 1.53
CA ALA A 205 -3.22 -3.12 1.79
C ALA A 205 -3.79 -4.55 1.90
N PRO A 206 -4.89 -4.82 2.63
CA PRO A 206 -5.50 -6.15 2.60
C PRO A 206 -5.93 -6.60 1.20
N PHE A 207 -6.44 -5.69 0.38
CA PHE A 207 -6.77 -5.98 -1.01
C PHE A 207 -5.54 -6.40 -1.82
N VAL A 208 -4.47 -5.58 -1.80
CA VAL A 208 -3.22 -5.89 -2.52
C VAL A 208 -2.59 -7.18 -1.99
N GLN A 209 -2.61 -7.43 -0.68
CA GLN A 209 -2.12 -8.67 -0.09
C GLN A 209 -2.87 -9.90 -0.64
N ALA A 210 -4.19 -9.82 -0.79
CA ALA A 210 -4.99 -10.89 -1.38
C ALA A 210 -4.61 -11.15 -2.85
N VAL A 211 -4.38 -10.09 -3.64
CA VAL A 211 -3.91 -10.22 -5.03
C VAL A 211 -2.53 -10.88 -5.10
N LEU A 212 -1.58 -10.46 -4.25
CA LEU A 212 -0.24 -11.04 -4.19
C LEU A 212 -0.29 -12.53 -3.84
N LYS A 213 -1.15 -12.94 -2.89
CA LYS A 213 -1.38 -14.37 -2.60
C LYS A 213 -1.93 -15.13 -3.80
N LYS A 214 -2.86 -14.55 -4.56
CA LYS A 214 -3.37 -15.15 -5.80
C LYS A 214 -2.31 -15.24 -6.90
N ALA A 215 -1.29 -14.40 -6.86
CA ALA A 215 -0.12 -14.46 -7.74
C ALA A 215 0.98 -15.42 -7.25
N GLY A 216 0.77 -16.18 -6.17
CA GLY A 216 1.80 -17.05 -5.59
C GLY A 216 2.97 -16.28 -4.97
N LEU A 217 2.77 -15.01 -4.59
CA LEU A 217 3.76 -14.13 -3.98
C LEU A 217 3.58 -14.04 -2.46
N ASP A 218 3.33 -15.18 -1.80
CA ASP A 218 3.00 -15.26 -0.37
C ASP A 218 4.05 -14.60 0.53
N LYS A 219 5.35 -14.77 0.22
CA LYS A 219 6.44 -14.14 0.98
C LYS A 219 6.34 -12.60 0.94
N VAL A 220 6.07 -12.03 -0.23
CA VAL A 220 5.88 -10.58 -0.40
C VAL A 220 4.59 -10.13 0.30
N ALA A 221 3.51 -10.89 0.15
CA ALA A 221 2.25 -10.61 0.81
C ALA A 221 2.40 -10.59 2.34
N MET A 222 3.17 -11.52 2.92
CA MET A 222 3.47 -11.58 4.35
C MET A 222 4.43 -10.49 4.80
N ALA A 223 5.33 -10.01 3.94
CA ALA A 223 6.22 -8.88 4.27
C ALA A 223 5.44 -7.59 4.55
N MET A 224 4.18 -7.50 4.09
CA MET A 224 3.30 -6.38 4.42
C MET A 224 2.80 -6.42 5.88
N ASN A 225 2.89 -7.55 6.58
CA ASN A 225 2.26 -7.71 7.89
C ASN A 225 2.95 -6.82 8.94
N GLN A 226 2.11 -6.07 9.63
CA GLN A 226 2.39 -5.39 10.88
C GLN A 226 1.65 -6.14 11.99
N THR A 227 2.30 -6.33 13.13
CA THR A 227 1.67 -6.90 14.32
C THR A 227 1.73 -5.88 15.44
N LEU A 228 0.62 -5.72 16.16
CA LEU A 228 0.50 -4.85 17.32
C LEU A 228 -0.05 -5.63 18.50
N GLN A 229 0.45 -5.33 19.70
CA GLN A 229 -0.17 -5.73 20.95
C GLN A 229 -0.93 -4.53 21.50
N VAL A 230 -2.25 -4.58 21.48
CA VAL A 230 -3.10 -3.46 21.87
C VAL A 230 -3.65 -3.71 23.26
N PRO A 231 -3.39 -2.84 24.25
CA PRO A 231 -3.99 -2.94 25.57
C PRO A 231 -5.50 -2.89 25.52
N SER A 232 -6.14 -3.67 26.38
CA SER A 232 -7.60 -3.78 26.43
C SER A 232 -8.28 -2.44 26.65
N GLU A 233 -7.65 -1.50 27.36
CA GLU A 233 -8.13 -0.15 27.61
C GLU A 233 -8.26 0.69 26.32
N LEU A 234 -7.49 0.35 25.27
CA LEU A 234 -7.53 1.03 23.98
C LEU A 234 -8.46 0.37 22.96
N LEU A 235 -9.08 -0.75 23.31
CA LEU A 235 -10.04 -1.46 22.47
C LEU A 235 -11.46 -0.98 22.74
N GLY A 236 -11.98 -0.12 21.87
CA GLY A 236 -13.34 0.39 21.97
C GLY A 236 -14.37 -0.57 21.39
N ASP A 237 -15.50 -0.67 22.09
CA ASP A 237 -16.73 -1.27 21.60
C ASP A 237 -17.94 -0.43 22.04
N PRO A 238 -18.25 0.66 21.29
CA PRO A 238 -19.31 1.58 21.66
C PRO A 238 -20.70 0.92 21.75
N LYS A 239 -20.92 -0.21 21.07
CA LYS A 239 -22.20 -0.94 21.14
C LYS A 239 -22.43 -1.58 22.50
N ASN A 240 -21.35 -1.93 23.20
CA ASN A 240 -21.35 -2.52 24.53
C ASN A 240 -20.93 -1.52 25.62
N GLY A 241 -20.97 -0.21 25.32
CA GLY A 241 -20.68 0.87 26.28
C GLY A 241 -19.20 1.12 26.55
N LYS A 242 -18.29 0.40 25.87
CA LYS A 242 -16.84 0.58 26.02
C LYS A 242 -16.36 1.64 25.03
N ILE A 243 -16.13 2.85 25.50
CA ILE A 243 -15.76 4.00 24.66
C ILE A 243 -14.32 4.41 24.98
N VAL A 244 -13.48 4.51 23.95
CA VAL A 244 -12.11 5.02 24.06
C VAL A 244 -12.06 6.44 23.52
N SER A 245 -11.79 7.43 24.38
CA SER A 245 -11.75 8.81 23.93
C SER A 245 -10.46 9.12 23.14
N LEU A 246 -10.50 10.15 22.30
CA LEU A 246 -9.29 10.62 21.62
C LEU A 246 -8.22 11.13 22.62
N PHE A 247 -8.68 11.66 23.76
CA PHE A 247 -7.78 12.09 24.82
C PHE A 247 -7.08 10.89 25.47
N ASP A 248 -7.76 9.76 25.66
CA ASP A 248 -7.13 8.54 26.17
C ASP A 248 -6.04 8.06 25.21
N LEU A 249 -6.30 8.05 23.90
CA LEU A 249 -5.31 7.67 22.89
C LEU A 249 -4.07 8.58 22.90
N LEU A 250 -4.23 9.87 23.23
CA LEU A 250 -3.15 10.86 23.25
C LEU A 250 -2.39 10.94 24.57
N SER A 251 -3.11 10.83 25.69
CA SER A 251 -2.58 11.02 27.04
C SER A 251 -1.86 9.78 27.55
N THR A 252 -2.28 8.60 27.08
CA THR A 252 -1.66 7.33 27.45
C THR A 252 -0.51 7.03 26.49
N ASN A 253 0.67 6.75 27.05
CA ASN A 253 1.83 6.28 26.26
C ASN A 253 1.90 4.76 26.30
N PHE A 254 0.77 4.09 26.05
CA PHE A 254 0.76 2.64 25.95
C PHE A 254 1.59 2.21 24.76
N THR A 255 2.60 1.38 25.01
CA THR A 255 3.37 0.77 23.93
C THR A 255 2.50 -0.27 23.22
N LEU A 256 2.65 -0.36 21.90
CA LEU A 256 1.92 -1.32 21.07
C LEU A 256 2.75 -2.59 20.76
N ASP A 257 3.78 -2.83 21.58
CA ASP A 257 4.73 -3.95 21.49
C ASP A 257 4.45 -5.07 22.51
N GLY A 258 3.54 -4.84 23.45
CA GLY A 258 3.13 -5.80 24.49
C GLY A 258 3.89 -5.65 25.80
N ASN A 259 4.84 -4.73 25.89
CA ASN A 259 5.60 -4.46 27.11
C ASN A 259 4.87 -3.52 28.08
N GLY A 260 3.67 -3.03 27.72
CA GLY A 260 2.83 -2.20 28.56
C GLY A 260 2.12 -2.98 29.66
N PRO A 261 1.64 -2.30 30.73
CA PRO A 261 0.85 -2.94 31.77
C PRO A 261 -0.54 -3.33 31.25
N GLY A 262 -1.09 -4.44 31.76
CA GLY A 262 -2.46 -4.89 31.49
C GLY A 262 -2.57 -6.04 30.50
N GLU A 263 -3.80 -6.47 30.25
CA GLU A 263 -4.11 -7.49 29.25
C GLU A 263 -4.06 -6.88 27.84
N THR A 264 -3.31 -7.49 26.94
CA THR A 264 -3.18 -7.06 25.55
C THR A 264 -3.81 -8.06 24.59
N ARG A 265 -4.20 -7.59 23.41
CA ARG A 265 -4.63 -8.41 22.28
C ARG A 265 -3.74 -8.18 21.06
N SER A 266 -3.41 -9.26 20.37
CA SER A 266 -2.49 -9.26 19.23
C SER A 266 -3.28 -9.11 17.93
N PHE A 267 -3.05 -8.03 17.19
CA PHE A 267 -3.62 -7.82 15.86
C PHE A 267 -2.55 -7.95 14.81
N SER A 268 -2.84 -8.61 13.69
CA SER A 268 -1.97 -8.62 12.51
C SER A 268 -2.70 -8.09 11.29
N PHE A 269 -2.15 -7.07 10.65
CA PHE A 269 -2.74 -6.46 9.47
C PHE A 269 -1.67 -6.06 8.47
N PRO A 270 -1.98 -6.03 7.16
CA PRO A 270 -1.04 -5.56 6.17
C PRO A 270 -0.97 -4.02 6.16
N ASP A 271 0.25 -3.49 6.15
CA ASP A 271 0.60 -2.08 6.11
C ASP A 271 1.36 -1.76 4.80
N PRO A 272 0.92 -0.76 4.01
CA PRO A 272 1.65 -0.26 2.85
C PRO A 272 3.13 0.04 3.09
N GLU A 273 3.45 0.62 4.25
CA GLU A 273 4.81 1.06 4.57
C GLU A 273 5.74 -0.13 4.72
N ARG A 274 5.26 -1.25 5.27
CA ARG A 274 6.06 -2.49 5.40
C ARG A 274 6.44 -3.06 4.03
N LEU A 275 5.58 -2.92 3.02
CA LEU A 275 5.93 -3.29 1.64
C LEU A 275 7.00 -2.37 1.04
N TYR A 276 6.95 -1.08 1.36
CA TYR A 276 7.99 -0.14 0.94
C TYR A 276 9.35 -0.44 1.61
N GLN A 277 9.35 -0.75 2.90
CA GLN A 277 10.58 -1.19 3.60
C GLN A 277 11.15 -2.47 3.00
N PHE A 278 10.29 -3.45 2.67
CA PHE A 278 10.70 -4.65 1.94
C PHE A 278 11.36 -4.33 0.58
N LEU A 279 10.87 -3.32 -0.14
CA LEU A 279 11.50 -2.84 -1.38
C LEU A 279 12.88 -2.25 -1.13
N LEU A 280 13.05 -1.44 -0.08
CA LEU A 280 14.35 -0.86 0.29
C LEU A 280 15.37 -1.92 0.68
N GLU A 281 14.98 -2.87 1.52
CA GLU A 281 15.83 -4.00 1.92
C GLU A 281 16.25 -4.83 0.70
N SER A 282 15.30 -5.14 -0.19
CA SER A 282 15.56 -5.90 -1.42
C SER A 282 16.48 -5.17 -2.39
N TYR A 283 16.44 -3.83 -2.41
CA TYR A 283 17.34 -3.01 -3.22
C TYR A 283 18.80 -3.13 -2.74
N THR A 284 19.01 -3.23 -1.43
CA THR A 284 20.36 -3.34 -0.85
C THR A 284 21.00 -4.73 -0.98
N SER A 285 20.22 -5.77 -1.30
CA SER A 285 20.65 -7.17 -1.24
C SER A 285 21.16 -7.78 -2.56
N ASN A 286 21.53 -6.99 -3.58
CA ASN A 286 22.11 -7.48 -4.87
C ASN A 286 21.30 -8.56 -5.62
N ILE A 287 19.97 -8.56 -5.50
CA ILE A 287 19.12 -9.40 -6.38
C ILE A 287 19.40 -9.01 -7.84
N VAL A 288 19.27 -9.91 -8.83
CA VAL A 288 19.50 -9.55 -10.24
C VAL A 288 18.40 -8.59 -10.69
N LEU A 289 18.71 -7.28 -10.66
CA LEU A 289 17.79 -6.18 -10.93
C LEU A 289 18.01 -5.63 -12.35
N GLU A 290 16.96 -5.53 -13.15
CA GLU A 290 16.92 -4.52 -14.21
C GLU A 290 16.63 -3.16 -13.54
N LYS A 291 17.69 -2.48 -13.10
CA LYS A 291 17.58 -1.11 -12.58
C LYS A 291 17.40 -0.15 -13.74
N GLN A 292 16.33 0.63 -13.73
CA GLN A 292 16.24 1.83 -14.56
C GLN A 292 16.08 3.04 -13.63
N SER A 293 17.17 3.82 -13.49
CA SER A 293 17.08 5.17 -12.93
C SER A 293 16.27 5.99 -13.91
N LEU A 294 15.24 6.69 -13.43
CA LEU A 294 14.66 7.77 -14.22
C LEU A 294 15.69 8.90 -14.24
N GLU A 295 15.93 9.47 -15.43
CA GLU A 295 16.90 10.56 -15.58
C GLU A 295 16.51 11.74 -14.69
N GLY A 296 17.22 11.90 -13.56
CA GLY A 296 17.20 13.11 -12.75
C GLY A 296 16.60 13.04 -11.34
N ASP A 297 15.91 11.95 -10.93
CA ASP A 297 15.18 11.93 -9.64
C ASP A 297 15.12 10.54 -8.95
N GLU A 298 14.87 10.53 -7.63
CA GLU A 298 14.82 9.38 -6.70
C GLU A 298 13.62 8.43 -6.88
N SER A 299 12.96 8.47 -8.05
CA SER A 299 11.84 7.59 -8.37
C SER A 299 12.36 6.27 -8.98
N TYR A 300 12.12 5.15 -8.29
CA TYR A 300 12.64 3.83 -8.66
C TYR A 300 11.54 2.84 -9.04
N TYR A 301 11.87 1.95 -9.98
CA TYR A 301 11.12 0.75 -10.28
C TYR A 301 12.01 -0.48 -10.03
N LEU A 302 11.46 -1.48 -9.35
CA LEU A 302 12.13 -2.74 -9.08
C LEU A 302 11.39 -3.87 -9.80
N LEU A 303 12.00 -4.46 -10.83
CA LEU A 303 11.56 -5.74 -11.39
C LEU A 303 12.28 -6.87 -10.66
N LEU A 304 11.53 -7.66 -9.91
CA LEU A 304 12.02 -8.87 -9.29
C LEU A 304 11.57 -10.08 -10.12
N ASN A 305 12.52 -10.91 -10.55
CA ASN A 305 12.23 -12.13 -11.27
C ASN A 305 12.18 -13.31 -10.29
N PHE A 306 10.97 -13.86 -10.10
CA PHE A 306 10.73 -15.01 -9.22
C PHE A 306 10.42 -16.30 -10.02
N ARG A 307 10.71 -16.32 -11.33
CA ARG A 307 10.77 -17.60 -12.06
C ARG A 307 11.75 -18.49 -11.31
N LYS A 308 11.36 -19.75 -11.06
CA LYS A 308 12.19 -20.74 -10.33
C LYS A 308 13.64 -20.56 -10.73
N PRO A 309 14.62 -20.60 -9.79
CA PRO A 309 15.98 -20.87 -10.22
C PRO A 309 15.87 -22.17 -11.02
N VAL A 310 16.16 -22.09 -12.33
CA VAL A 310 16.67 -23.25 -13.04
C VAL A 310 17.76 -23.73 -12.12
N LEU A 311 17.64 -24.97 -11.65
CA LEU A 311 18.72 -25.65 -10.95
C LEU A 311 19.95 -25.39 -11.82
N GLU A 312 20.78 -24.43 -11.42
CA GLU A 312 22.14 -24.35 -11.91
C GLU A 312 22.69 -25.72 -11.62
N ASN A 313 23.10 -26.37 -12.70
CA ASN A 313 23.66 -27.68 -12.71
C ASN A 313 24.53 -27.84 -11.46
N VAL A 314 24.07 -28.67 -10.53
CA VAL A 314 24.99 -29.41 -9.67
C VAL A 314 25.91 -30.08 -10.66
N ASP A 315 27.17 -29.65 -10.61
CA ASP A 315 28.29 -30.14 -11.39
C ASP A 315 28.03 -31.55 -11.93
N SER A 316 27.68 -31.64 -13.21
CA SER A 316 28.08 -32.80 -13.98
C SER A 316 29.59 -32.68 -14.10
N ASP A 317 30.26 -33.21 -13.09
CA ASP A 317 31.66 -33.55 -13.03
C ASP A 317 32.20 -33.86 -14.44
N PRO A 318 32.94 -32.92 -15.05
CA PRO A 318 33.72 -33.25 -16.22
C PRO A 318 35.06 -33.73 -15.70
N SER A 319 35.18 -35.06 -15.65
CA SER A 319 36.41 -35.84 -15.76
C SER A 319 37.11 -36.27 -14.47
N VAL A 320 37.50 -37.55 -14.49
CA VAL A 320 38.78 -38.08 -13.95
C VAL A 320 38.83 -38.36 -12.45
#